data_AF-A0A1Y4N4X7-F1
#
_entry.id   AF-A0A1Y4N4X7-F1
#
_cell.length_a   1.000
_cell.length_b   1.000
_cell.length_c   1.000
_cell.angle_alpha   90.00
_cell.angle_beta   90.00
_cell.angle_gamma   90.00
#
_symmetry.space_group_name_H-M   'P 1'
#
loop_
_entity.id
_entity.type
_entity.pdbx_description
1 polymer ?
#
loop_
_entity_poly.entity_id
_entity_poly.type
_entity_poly.pdbx_seq_one_letter_code
_entity_poly.pdbx_strand_id
1 'polypeptide(L)' 'MSKEYITINELEKSLKISRATIDRWRKEGMPYYKIGYGVRFIEEEVNEWITLHKSQK' A
#
# COMPACT_ATOMS: atom_id res chain seq x y z
N MET A 1 4.90 12.46 13.92
CA MET A 1 4.38 12.04 12.60
C MET A 1 3.57 10.79 12.83
N SER A 2 2.27 10.86 12.56
CA SER A 2 1.31 9.79 12.89
C SER A 2 1.30 8.78 11.76
N LYS A 3 1.99 7.65 11.92
CA LYS A 3 1.90 6.55 10.96
C LYS A 3 0.50 5.94 11.06
N GLU A 4 -0.40 6.33 10.17
CA GLU A 4 -1.76 5.80 10.13
C GLU A 4 -1.77 4.47 9.37
N TYR A 5 -2.15 3.42 10.09
CA TYR A 5 -2.37 2.11 9.50
C TYR A 5 -3.75 2.07 8.85
N ILE A 6 -3.75 2.14 7.52
CA ILE A 6 -4.94 2.09 6.70
C ILE A 6 -5.20 0.67 6.20
N THR A 7 -6.48 0.37 5.97
CA THR A 7 -6.91 -0.88 5.36
C THR A 7 -6.77 -0.84 3.85
N ILE A 8 -6.90 -2.00 3.19
CA ILE A 8 -6.89 -2.07 1.72
C ILE A 8 -7.94 -1.15 1.08
N ASN A 9 -9.13 -1.03 1.69
CA ASN A 9 -10.22 -0.20 1.17
C ASN A 9 -9.90 1.30 1.25
N GLU A 10 -9.22 1.71 2.31
CA GLU A 10 -8.78 3.10 2.49
C GLU A 10 -7.65 3.41 1.52
N LEU A 11 -6.72 2.47 1.33
CA LEU A 11 -5.65 2.58 0.36
C LEU A 11 -6.19 2.68 -1.08
N GLU A 12 -7.19 1.89 -1.44
CA GLU A 12 -7.90 1.98 -2.73
C GLU A 12 -8.50 3.37 -2.93
N LYS A 13 -9.15 3.94 -1.91
CA LYS A 13 -9.77 5.26 -1.97
C LYS A 13 -8.74 6.38 -2.06
N SER A 14 -7.67 6.31 -1.29
CA SER A 14 -6.66 7.36 -1.25
C SER A 14 -5.86 7.43 -2.54
N LEU A 15 -5.39 6.27 -3.03
CA LEU A 15 -4.61 6.18 -4.26
C LEU A 15 -5.47 6.08 -5.53
N LYS A 16 -6.79 5.92 -5.40
CA LYS A 16 -7.74 5.69 -6.50
C LYS A 16 -7.31 4.53 -7.42
N ILE A 17 -6.79 3.47 -6.82
CA ILE A 17 -6.36 2.25 -7.50
C ILE A 17 -7.28 1.08 -7.18
N SER A 18 -7.29 0.08 -8.05
CA SER A 18 -8.05 -1.14 -7.83
C SER A 18 -7.33 -2.10 -6.87
N ARG A 19 -8.09 -2.90 -6.12
CA ARG A 19 -7.63 -4.06 -5.33
C ARG A 19 -6.69 -4.98 -6.11
N ALA A 20 -6.95 -5.17 -7.41
CA ALA A 20 -6.08 -5.96 -8.28
C ALA A 20 -4.66 -5.37 -8.37
N THR A 21 -4.55 -4.05 -8.40
CA THR A 21 -3.27 -3.33 -8.40
C THR A 21 -2.55 -3.53 -7.06
N ILE A 22 -3.27 -3.40 -5.95
CA ILE A 22 -2.70 -3.62 -4.60
C ILE A 22 -2.28 -5.08 -4.41
N ASP A 23 -3.04 -6.04 -4.94
CA ASP A 23 -2.68 -7.45 -4.92
C ASP A 23 -1.40 -7.72 -5.72
N ARG A 24 -1.29 -7.10 -6.90
CA ARG A 24 -0.06 -7.15 -7.70
C ARG A 24 1.12 -6.58 -6.93
N TRP A 25 0.95 -5.41 -6.33
CA TRP A 25 2.00 -4.77 -5.53
C TRP A 25 2.42 -5.61 -4.33
N ARG A 26 1.50 -6.30 -3.67
CA ARG A 26 1.84 -7.27 -2.61
C ARG A 26 2.74 -8.39 -3.13
N LYS A 27 2.52 -8.88 -4.35
CA LYS A 27 3.42 -9.86 -5.00
C LYS A 27 4.75 -9.25 -5.41
N GLU A 28 4.77 -7.97 -5.75
CA GLU A 28 5.98 -7.20 -6.09
C GLU A 28 6.81 -6.81 -4.84
N GLY A 29 6.32 -7.06 -3.63
CA GLY A 29 7.04 -6.79 -2.38
C GLY A 29 6.70 -5.46 -1.72
N MET A 30 5.51 -4.91 -1.99
CA MET A 30 4.98 -3.73 -1.31
C MET A 30 4.96 -3.92 0.22
N PRO A 31 5.34 -2.90 1.01
CA PRO A 31 5.25 -2.94 2.47
C PRO A 31 3.80 -3.16 2.93
N TYR A 32 3.58 -4.25 3.66
CA TYR A 32 2.31 -4.56 4.30
C TYR A 32 2.53 -5.08 5.72
N TYR A 33 1.60 -4.75 6.61
CA TYR A 33 1.63 -5.12 8.01
C TYR A 33 0.50 -6.07 8.31
N LYS A 34 0.83 -7.27 8.76
CA LYS A 34 -0.17 -8.22 9.24
C LYS A 34 -0.47 -7.91 10.71
N ILE A 35 -1.62 -7.32 10.98
CA ILE A 35 -2.07 -6.99 12.34
C ILE A 35 -3.25 -7.90 12.67
N GLY A 36 -2.97 -8.94 13.46
CA GLY A 36 -3.92 -10.01 13.77
C GLY A 36 -4.32 -10.80 12.51
N TYR A 37 -5.62 -10.81 12.22
CA TYR A 37 -6.19 -11.46 11.03
C TYR A 37 -6.29 -10.52 9.81
N GLY A 38 -6.00 -9.23 9.98
CA GLY A 38 -6.09 -8.22 8.93
C GLY A 38 -4.73 -7.83 8.34
N VAL A 39 -4.74 -7.40 7.08
CA VAL A 39 -3.59 -6.73 6.46
C VAL A 39 -3.84 -5.23 6.49
N ARG A 40 -2.88 -4.49 7.04
CA ARG A 40 -2.85 -3.04 7.07
C ARG A 40 -1.66 -2.52 6.26
N PHE A 41 -1.79 -1.30 5.80
CA PHE A 41 -0.80 -0.60 4.99
C PHE A 41 -0.52 0.74 5.64
N ILE A 42 0.66 1.27 5.41
CA ILE A 42 0.99 2.64 5.77
C ILE A 42 1.04 3.41 4.47
N GLU A 43 0.22 4.45 4.34
CA GLU A 43 0.12 5.22 3.11
C GLU A 43 1.47 5.82 2.70
N GLU A 44 2.20 6.40 3.67
CA GLU A 44 3.53 6.97 3.43
C GLU A 44 4.49 5.95 2.82
N GLU A 45 4.61 4.76 3.42
CA GLU A 45 5.51 3.70 2.94
C GLU A 45 5.07 3.16 1.57
N VAL A 46 3.77 3.04 1.34
CA VAL A 46 3.24 2.67 0.03
C VAL A 46 3.57 3.73 -1.01
N ASN A 47 3.42 5.01 -0.68
CA ASN A 47 3.70 6.11 -1.60
C ASN A 47 5.20 6.22 -1.91
N GLU A 48 6.07 6.03 -0.91
CA GLU A 48 7.52 5.92 -1.10
C GLU A 48 7.86 4.73 -2.00
N TRP A 49 7.28 3.55 -1.74
CA TRP A 49 7.49 2.35 -2.56
C TRP A 49 7.03 2.57 -4.02
N ILE A 50 5.87 3.20 -4.21
CA ILE A 50 5.34 3.56 -5.54
C ILE A 50 6.29 4.53 -6.23
N THR A 51 6.82 5.53 -5.52
CA THR A 51 7.75 6.52 -6.09
C THR A 51 9.03 5.83 -6.54
N LEU A 52 9.59 4.93 -5.71
CA LEU A 52 10.77 4.13 -6.06
C LEU A 52 10.52 3.22 -7.27
N HIS A 53 9.35 2.56 -7.35
CA HIS A 53 9.03 1.63 -8.45
C HIS A 53 8.58 2.33 -9.74
N LYS A 54 7.86 3.45 -9.65
CA LYS A 54 7.40 4.21 -10.82
C LYS A 54 8.45 5.17 -11.38
N SER A 55 9.49 5.51 -10.62
CA SER A 55 10.60 6.34 -11.12
C SER A 55 11.50 5.62 -12.14
N GLN A 56 11.19 4.39 -12.53
CA GLN A 56 11.86 3.68 -13.64
C GLN A 56 11.08 3.73 -14.97
N LYS A 57 10.42 4.84 -15.29
CA LYS A 57 9.83 5.00 -16.63
C LYS A 57 10.12 6.34 -17.27
#